data_AF-A0A970ZQ32-F1
#
_entry.id   AF-A0A970ZQ32-F1
#
_cell.length_a   1.000
_cell.length_b   1.000
_cell.length_c   1.000
_cell.angle_alpha   90.00
_cell.angle_beta   90.00
_cell.angle_gamma   90.00
#
_symmetry.space_group_name_H-M   'P 1'
#
loop_
_entity.id
_entity.type
_entity.pdbx_description
1 polymer ?
#
loop_
_entity_poly.entity_id
_entity_poly.type
_entity_poly.pdbx_seq_one_letter_code
_entity_poly.pdbx_strand_id
1 'polypeptide(L)'
;APMLKFAGWDGVVVQGKADKPVYINIIDDKVTIEDATKLWGLDTWETQKEIVKRQLGQNTSDWRALGKEYTLRKPAIVTTSQAGEKLSRIASLQHGGGAAAGLGGFGGVFGSKNLKAIAVVGTGSFKVANPRALMETRDWLTEPVPGFGAPKGKPGMPPQPAKNSCIGCTRACRTRADATTPGRDSDGCMETTWYTLHPPSPRTKPADAANATDLPQKYGLNSFDTCFGGVMWFDAPTEELKPATPEAPGAGWYIKRLYDAGIIGPGKKVDTAPLPMDKYETYEFGEIFAKTIANREGIGDLLAEGVVRFAEKIGRIDDLNTILRCPSWGYTDHWAMPEVSWAYGDLIDSRDVCNHDLQMPLMGAGRGDAGAWAQQIVKAMVPYNDDPFMLDYSWKGEQAYKTGIYSEHKAKLVAWRMHYQTFYKESCLFCDWGYASYQNRNGKGTPDAEPRIHNAVTGKNLSFADGIEIGRKAWTLRRAIVAMQGRNRQNEKFAGYMYRPGASASGFTNNLPVYDGTSWKWQNCVDLYFDDKGVETWKGHYYKLEGWDPETGYPKRASLESLGLKRVADILQKNGKLGAA
;
A
#
# COMPACT_ATOMS: atom_id res chain seq x y z
N ALA A 1 16.69 1.84 1.46
CA ALA A 1 17.21 0.44 1.50
C ALA A 1 18.62 0.29 0.91
N PRO A 2 18.94 0.65 -0.35
CA PRO A 2 20.27 0.33 -0.92
C PRO A 2 21.46 0.94 -0.17
N MET A 3 21.36 2.20 0.26
CA MET A 3 22.42 2.83 1.06
C MET A 3 22.67 2.13 2.39
N LEU A 4 21.65 1.54 3.01
CA LEU A 4 21.80 0.78 4.25
C LEU A 4 22.60 -0.52 4.00
N LYS A 5 22.30 -1.20 2.90
CA LYS A 5 23.06 -2.39 2.45
C LYS A 5 24.51 -2.04 2.12
N PHE A 6 24.77 -0.93 1.43
CA PHE A 6 26.13 -0.46 1.16
C PHE A 6 26.89 -0.05 2.43
N ALA A 7 26.18 0.39 3.46
CA ALA A 7 26.75 0.69 4.77
C ALA A 7 27.03 -0.57 5.61
N GLY A 8 26.65 -1.77 5.14
CA GLY A 8 26.86 -3.03 5.84
C GLY A 8 25.69 -3.52 6.70
N TRP A 9 24.53 -2.87 6.62
CA TRP A 9 23.37 -3.15 7.50
C TRP A 9 22.15 -3.66 6.72
N ASP A 10 21.40 -4.59 7.32
CA ASP A 10 20.15 -5.11 6.75
C ASP A 10 18.91 -4.36 7.24
N GLY A 11 18.97 -3.78 8.45
CA GLY A 11 17.85 -3.09 9.07
C GLY A 11 18.29 -2.29 10.30
N VAL A 12 17.38 -1.45 10.80
CA VAL A 12 17.58 -0.65 12.02
C VAL A 12 16.38 -0.88 12.94
N VAL A 13 16.63 -1.28 14.19
CA VAL A 13 15.60 -1.45 15.21
C VAL A 13 15.73 -0.33 16.23
N VAL A 14 14.73 0.55 16.29
CA VAL A 14 14.70 1.68 17.24
C VAL A 14 13.78 1.35 18.41
N GLN A 15 14.36 1.29 19.61
CA GLN A 15 13.64 1.06 20.86
C GLN A 15 13.72 2.28 21.79
N GLY A 16 12.84 2.34 22.78
CA GLY A 16 12.74 3.48 23.69
C GLY A 16 12.24 4.76 23.01
N LYS A 17 12.56 5.89 23.65
CA LYS A 17 12.24 7.27 23.26
C LYS A 17 13.40 8.17 23.74
N ALA A 18 13.84 9.12 22.91
CA ALA A 18 14.86 10.09 23.31
C ALA A 18 14.26 11.23 24.16
N ASP A 19 15.03 11.81 25.06
CA ASP A 19 14.56 12.92 25.93
C ASP A 19 14.29 14.22 25.15
N LYS A 20 14.97 14.39 24.01
CA LYS A 20 14.82 15.51 23.08
C LYS A 20 14.78 15.02 21.63
N PRO A 21 14.35 15.85 20.67
CA PRO A 21 14.40 15.52 19.25
C PRO A 21 15.80 15.09 18.79
N VAL A 22 15.89 13.94 18.13
CA VAL A 22 17.13 13.40 17.56
C VAL A 22 16.94 12.86 16.14
N TYR A 23 18.02 12.68 15.40
CA TYR A 23 18.04 11.84 14.21
C TYR A 23 19.20 10.85 14.26
N ILE A 24 19.02 9.67 13.68
CA ILE A 24 20.07 8.65 13.61
C ILE A 24 20.87 8.88 12.32
N ASN A 25 22.18 8.98 12.44
CA ASN A 25 23.09 9.18 11.34
C ASN A 25 24.01 7.97 11.19
N ILE A 26 23.92 7.28 10.06
CA ILE A 26 24.68 6.07 9.75
C ILE A 26 25.61 6.39 8.58
N ILE A 27 26.91 6.27 8.82
CA ILE A 27 27.94 6.41 7.79
C ILE A 27 28.81 5.17 7.86
N ASP A 28 28.51 4.21 7.00
CA ASP A 28 29.08 2.85 7.08
C ASP A 28 28.92 2.28 8.52
N ASP A 29 30.00 1.93 9.19
CA ASP A 29 29.97 1.40 10.58
C ASP A 29 29.87 2.50 11.65
N LYS A 30 29.97 3.78 11.30
CA LYS A 30 29.82 4.89 12.24
C LYS A 30 28.35 5.26 12.40
N VAL A 31 27.77 4.90 13.54
CA VAL A 31 26.40 5.24 13.92
C VAL A 31 26.40 6.28 15.03
N THR A 32 25.75 7.41 14.81
CA THR A 32 25.58 8.48 15.81
C THR A 32 24.12 8.86 15.97
N ILE A 33 23.76 9.33 17.17
CA ILE A 33 22.45 9.95 17.45
C ILE A 33 22.70 11.44 17.60
N GLU A 34 22.19 12.21 16.64
CA GLU A 34 22.48 13.62 16.46
C GLU A 34 21.31 14.48 16.94
N ASP A 35 21.60 15.71 17.39
CA ASP A 35 20.57 16.65 17.80
C ASP A 35 19.68 17.09 16.63
N ALA A 36 18.37 16.91 16.78
CA ALA A 36 17.36 17.32 15.80
C ALA A 36 16.48 18.45 16.33
N THR A 37 16.87 19.15 17.39
CA THR A 37 16.04 20.23 17.99
C THR A 37 15.72 21.31 16.97
N LYS A 38 16.69 21.68 16.13
CA LYS A 38 16.49 22.65 15.02
C LYS A 38 15.81 22.06 13.78
N LEU A 39 15.63 20.75 13.72
CA LEU A 39 14.90 20.07 12.63
C LEU A 39 13.43 19.85 13.00
N TRP A 40 13.13 19.81 14.29
CA TRP A 40 11.78 19.63 14.80
C TRP A 40 10.91 20.82 14.40
N GLY A 41 9.73 20.56 13.85
CA GLY A 41 8.84 21.56 13.29
C GLY A 41 9.08 21.87 11.82
N LEU A 42 10.15 21.37 11.20
CA LEU A 42 10.38 21.50 9.75
C LEU A 42 9.57 20.49 8.96
N ASP A 43 9.25 20.83 7.71
CA ASP A 43 8.65 19.88 6.77
C ASP A 43 9.66 18.78 6.36
N THR A 44 9.20 17.74 5.67
CA THR A 44 10.07 16.61 5.29
C THR A 44 11.17 17.00 4.31
N TRP A 45 10.94 18.00 3.46
CA TRP A 45 11.90 18.43 2.45
C TRP A 45 12.98 19.33 3.05
N GLU A 46 12.60 20.30 3.87
CA GLU A 46 13.50 21.15 4.64
C GLU A 46 14.39 20.31 5.56
N THR A 47 13.80 19.32 6.24
CA THR A 47 14.56 18.39 7.09
C THR A 47 15.66 17.68 6.30
N GLN A 48 15.31 17.12 5.13
CA GLN A 48 16.29 16.43 4.28
C GLN A 48 17.38 17.38 3.78
N LYS A 49 17.02 18.59 3.33
CA LYS A 49 17.97 19.61 2.87
C LYS A 49 18.94 20.00 3.98
N GLU A 50 18.44 20.22 5.18
CA GLU A 50 19.26 20.62 6.32
C GLU A 50 20.18 19.48 6.79
N ILE A 51 19.71 18.23 6.81
CA ILE A 51 20.58 17.08 7.10
C ILE A 51 21.68 16.95 6.04
N VAL A 52 21.35 17.09 4.75
CA VAL A 52 22.35 17.07 3.66
C VAL A 52 23.38 18.19 3.87
N LYS A 53 22.95 19.40 4.20
CA LYS A 53 23.83 20.55 4.46
C LYS A 53 24.77 20.30 5.63
N ARG A 54 24.27 19.73 6.73
CA ARG A 54 25.10 19.35 7.91
C ARG A 54 26.15 18.30 7.56
N GLN A 55 25.86 17.43 6.60
CA GLN A 55 26.70 16.28 6.26
C GLN A 55 27.71 16.54 5.13
N LEU A 56 27.37 17.39 4.15
CA LEU A 56 28.19 17.66 2.96
C LEU A 56 28.71 19.10 2.89
N GLY A 57 28.25 20.01 3.75
CA GLY A 57 28.49 21.44 3.60
C GLY A 57 27.45 22.13 2.71
N GLN A 58 27.67 23.40 2.38
CA GLN A 58 26.70 24.20 1.61
C GLN A 58 26.61 23.80 0.12
N ASN A 59 27.67 23.20 -0.44
CA ASN A 59 27.73 22.78 -1.84
C ASN A 59 27.70 21.26 -1.98
N THR A 60 26.80 20.75 -2.84
CA THR A 60 26.67 19.30 -3.07
C THR A 60 27.77 18.69 -3.94
N SER A 61 28.74 19.50 -4.37
CA SER A 61 29.93 19.11 -5.13
C SER A 61 31.16 18.86 -4.25
N ASP A 62 31.06 19.16 -2.95
CA ASP A 62 32.20 19.10 -2.05
C ASP A 62 32.46 17.65 -1.61
N TRP A 63 33.72 17.26 -1.63
CA TRP A 63 34.16 15.95 -1.17
C TRP A 63 34.03 15.85 0.34
N ARG A 64 33.20 14.92 0.83
CA ARG A 64 33.06 14.64 2.26
C ARG A 64 34.15 13.69 2.71
N ALA A 65 34.94 14.10 3.71
CA ALA A 65 35.91 13.21 4.35
C ALA A 65 35.24 12.02 5.06
N LEU A 66 35.77 10.83 4.81
CA LEU A 66 35.43 9.56 5.43
C LEU A 66 36.74 8.93 5.94
N GLY A 67 37.19 9.41 7.10
CA GLY A 67 38.52 9.05 7.60
C GLY A 67 39.62 9.57 6.67
N LYS A 68 40.33 8.66 5.99
CA LYS A 68 41.37 8.99 5.00
C LYS A 68 40.84 9.11 3.56
N GLU A 69 39.59 8.73 3.34
CA GLU A 69 38.95 8.73 2.02
C GLU A 69 37.94 9.86 1.89
N TYR A 70 37.33 9.99 0.71
CA TYR A 70 36.29 10.98 0.46
C TYR A 70 35.13 10.40 -0.36
N THR A 71 33.93 10.96 -0.20
CA THR A 71 32.76 10.59 -0.98
C THR A 71 31.94 11.81 -1.44
N LEU A 72 31.27 11.66 -2.58
CA LEU A 72 30.23 12.57 -3.06
C LEU A 72 28.81 12.02 -2.81
N ARG A 73 28.68 10.87 -2.13
CA ARG A 73 27.37 10.25 -1.88
C ARG A 73 26.53 11.11 -0.94
N LYS A 74 25.33 11.48 -1.40
CA LYS A 74 24.31 12.11 -0.56
C LYS A 74 23.69 11.07 0.38
N PRO A 75 23.34 11.45 1.62
CA PRO A 75 22.61 10.56 2.51
C PRO A 75 21.24 10.21 1.93
N ALA A 76 20.87 8.94 2.00
CA ALA A 76 19.48 8.53 1.86
C ALA A 76 18.79 8.74 3.20
N ILE A 77 17.73 9.55 3.22
CA ILE A 77 17.08 10.00 4.45
C ILE A 77 15.63 9.55 4.44
N VAL A 78 15.20 8.84 5.48
CA VAL A 78 13.77 8.69 5.79
C VAL A 78 13.44 9.60 6.96
N THR A 79 12.38 10.40 6.84
CA THR A 79 12.03 11.43 7.82
C THR A 79 10.54 11.49 8.05
N THR A 80 10.16 12.06 9.19
CA THR A 80 8.79 12.52 9.44
C THR A 80 8.69 14.06 9.41
N SER A 81 7.47 14.56 9.47
CA SER A 81 7.07 15.97 9.46
C SER A 81 6.41 16.35 10.80
N GLN A 82 5.88 17.56 10.87
CA GLN A 82 4.99 18.01 11.94
C GLN A 82 3.84 17.02 12.21
N ALA A 83 3.28 16.37 11.17
CA ALA A 83 2.24 15.35 11.35
C ALA A 83 2.71 14.19 12.24
N GLY A 84 3.93 13.69 12.02
CA GLY A 84 4.49 12.65 12.87
C GLY A 84 4.90 13.16 14.24
N GLU A 85 5.52 14.34 14.32
CA GLU A 85 5.89 15.00 15.58
C GLU A 85 4.67 15.23 16.51
N LYS A 86 3.50 15.48 15.91
CA LYS A 86 2.21 15.63 16.58
C LYS A 86 1.43 14.32 16.69
N LEU A 87 2.05 13.18 16.41
CA LEU A 87 1.46 11.83 16.59
C LEU A 87 0.17 11.63 15.78
N SER A 88 0.07 12.20 14.58
CA SER A 88 -1.03 11.91 13.66
C SER A 88 -1.04 10.42 13.29
N ARG A 89 -2.23 9.81 13.32
CA ARG A 89 -2.40 8.38 12.97
C ARG A 89 -2.28 8.13 11.47
N ILE A 90 -2.41 9.19 10.67
CA ILE A 90 -2.24 9.17 9.22
C ILE A 90 -0.90 9.78 8.81
N ALA A 91 0.05 9.94 9.74
CA ALA A 91 1.39 10.42 9.43
C ALA A 91 2.22 9.36 8.72
N SER A 92 2.76 9.72 7.57
CA SER A 92 3.64 8.90 6.75
C SER A 92 5.11 9.18 7.03
N LEU A 93 5.97 8.26 6.61
CA LEU A 93 7.42 8.51 6.50
C LEU A 93 7.77 8.81 5.06
N GLN A 94 8.67 9.77 4.85
CA GLN A 94 9.01 10.30 3.53
C GLN A 94 10.50 10.13 3.24
N HIS A 95 10.82 9.85 1.98
CA HIS A 95 12.18 9.77 1.46
C HIS A 95 12.26 10.41 0.06
N GLY A 96 13.17 11.36 -0.11
CA GLY A 96 13.25 12.18 -1.32
C GLY A 96 11.99 13.04 -1.48
N GLY A 97 11.57 13.28 -2.72
CA GLY A 97 10.32 13.97 -3.07
C GLY A 97 9.23 13.04 -3.61
N GLY A 98 9.25 11.75 -3.27
CA GLY A 98 8.33 10.81 -3.94
C GLY A 98 8.07 9.48 -3.26
N ALA A 99 9.02 8.99 -2.46
CA ALA A 99 8.87 7.70 -1.82
C ALA A 99 8.30 7.85 -0.42
N ALA A 100 7.17 7.20 -0.17
CA ALA A 100 6.52 7.22 1.13
C ALA A 100 6.29 5.80 1.68
N ALA A 101 6.44 5.64 2.99
CA ALA A 101 5.73 4.61 3.74
C ALA A 101 4.42 5.23 4.24
N GLY A 102 3.38 5.16 3.40
CA GLY A 102 2.14 5.93 3.54
C GLY A 102 1.17 5.41 4.60
N LEU A 103 1.01 4.09 4.70
CA LEU A 103 0.01 3.46 5.56
C LEU A 103 0.57 3.05 6.93
N GLY A 104 -0.29 3.01 7.95
CA GLY A 104 0.01 2.49 9.29
C GLY A 104 0.51 3.51 10.31
N GLY A 105 0.56 4.80 9.97
CA GLY A 105 0.88 5.86 10.93
C GLY A 105 2.33 5.86 11.43
N PHE A 106 3.27 5.29 10.65
CA PHE A 106 4.67 5.16 11.07
C PHE A 106 5.37 6.50 11.30
N GLY A 107 4.91 7.59 10.68
CA GLY A 107 5.37 8.94 11.01
C GLY A 107 5.07 9.32 12.46
N GLY A 108 3.88 8.97 12.95
CA GLY A 108 3.49 9.17 14.35
C GLY A 108 4.32 8.31 15.30
N VAL A 109 4.71 7.11 14.89
CA VAL A 109 5.63 6.24 15.65
C VAL A 109 7.02 6.90 15.77
N PHE A 110 7.55 7.48 14.70
CA PHE A 110 8.80 8.26 14.73
C PHE A 110 8.70 9.41 15.74
N GLY A 111 7.64 10.22 15.65
CA GLY A 111 7.41 11.32 16.58
C GLY A 111 7.27 10.88 18.03
N SER A 112 6.62 9.74 18.29
CA SER A 112 6.47 9.19 19.65
C SER A 112 7.80 8.89 20.34
N LYS A 113 8.85 8.66 19.54
CA LYS A 113 10.21 8.37 19.97
C LYS A 113 11.13 9.60 20.02
N ASN A 114 10.60 10.79 19.71
CA ASN A 114 11.38 12.00 19.43
C ASN A 114 12.41 11.78 18.31
N LEU A 115 12.11 10.87 17.36
CA LEU A 115 12.99 10.57 16.24
C LEU A 115 12.51 11.34 15.00
N LYS A 116 13.30 12.32 14.55
CA LYS A 116 12.97 13.12 13.36
C LYS A 116 13.27 12.36 12.06
N ALA A 117 14.44 11.72 11.98
CA ALA A 117 14.90 11.08 10.76
C ALA A 117 15.91 9.96 11.01
N ILE A 118 16.13 9.13 9.99
CA ILE A 118 17.28 8.24 9.86
C ILE A 118 17.97 8.59 8.54
N ALA A 119 19.23 8.98 8.61
CA ALA A 119 20.07 9.35 7.48
C ALA A 119 21.19 8.33 7.29
N VAL A 120 21.39 7.86 6.06
CA VAL A 120 22.33 6.77 5.77
C VAL A 120 23.21 7.11 4.57
N VAL A 121 24.53 7.05 4.78
CA VAL A 121 25.55 7.02 3.73
C VAL A 121 26.24 5.66 3.81
N GLY A 122 26.09 4.86 2.76
CA GLY A 122 26.88 3.64 2.58
C GLY A 122 27.83 3.82 1.42
N THR A 123 29.09 3.46 1.57
CA THR A 123 30.12 3.58 0.54
C THR A 123 30.67 2.25 0.08
N GLY A 124 30.44 1.19 0.86
CA GLY A 124 30.87 -0.16 0.55
C GLY A 124 30.10 -0.85 -0.57
N SER A 125 30.29 -2.16 -0.63
CA SER A 125 29.62 -3.08 -1.54
C SER A 125 29.16 -4.31 -0.76
N PHE A 126 28.32 -5.14 -1.38
CA PHE A 126 27.90 -6.41 -0.80
C PHE A 126 28.20 -7.55 -1.78
N LYS A 127 28.41 -8.75 -1.24
CA LYS A 127 28.72 -9.93 -2.04
C LYS A 127 27.47 -10.46 -2.73
N VAL A 128 27.56 -10.70 -4.03
CA VAL A 128 26.58 -11.44 -4.83
C VAL A 128 27.16 -12.83 -5.09
N ALA A 129 26.41 -13.89 -4.77
CA ALA A 129 26.92 -15.26 -4.85
C ALA A 129 27.29 -15.68 -6.28
N ASN A 130 26.46 -15.33 -7.26
CA ASN A 130 26.73 -15.56 -8.68
C ASN A 130 26.37 -14.32 -9.52
N PRO A 131 27.31 -13.37 -9.70
CA PRO A 131 27.08 -12.15 -10.46
C PRO A 131 26.70 -12.39 -11.92
N ARG A 132 27.24 -13.45 -12.55
CA ARG A 132 26.91 -13.80 -13.93
C ARG A 132 25.44 -14.19 -14.06
N ALA A 133 24.97 -15.12 -13.22
CA ALA A 133 23.58 -15.55 -13.24
C ALA A 133 22.61 -14.39 -12.94
N LEU A 134 22.99 -13.44 -12.08
CA LEU A 134 22.18 -12.24 -11.82
C LEU A 134 22.03 -11.37 -13.08
N MET A 135 23.14 -11.14 -13.80
CA MET A 135 23.14 -10.36 -15.03
C MET A 135 22.36 -11.06 -16.15
N GLU A 136 22.56 -12.36 -16.34
CA GLU A 136 21.79 -13.19 -17.28
C GLU A 136 20.29 -13.17 -16.95
N THR A 137 19.91 -13.23 -15.67
CA THR A 137 18.51 -13.17 -15.24
C THR A 137 17.88 -11.80 -15.54
N ARG A 138 18.62 -10.71 -15.30
CA ARG A 138 18.19 -9.36 -15.65
C ARG A 138 17.96 -9.23 -17.14
N ASP A 139 18.89 -9.71 -17.96
CA ASP A 139 18.78 -9.65 -19.42
C ASP A 139 17.60 -10.51 -19.89
N TRP A 140 17.45 -11.73 -19.37
CA TRP A 140 16.30 -12.60 -19.63
C TRP A 140 14.94 -11.94 -19.32
N LEU A 141 14.84 -11.19 -18.21
CA LEU A 141 13.61 -10.46 -17.81
C LEU A 141 13.33 -9.20 -18.63
N THR A 142 14.38 -8.51 -19.08
CA THR A 142 14.28 -7.22 -19.78
C THR A 142 14.25 -7.36 -21.29
N GLU A 143 14.58 -8.54 -21.82
CA GLU A 143 14.42 -8.89 -23.23
C GLU A 143 13.00 -8.53 -23.71
N PRO A 144 12.89 -7.72 -24.79
CA PRO A 144 11.59 -7.37 -25.36
C PRO A 144 10.85 -8.63 -25.79
N VAL A 145 9.59 -8.74 -25.41
CA VAL A 145 8.71 -9.82 -25.87
C VAL A 145 7.78 -9.22 -26.93
N PRO A 146 7.77 -9.72 -28.18
CA PRO A 146 6.85 -9.24 -29.22
C PRO A 146 5.40 -9.24 -28.72
N GLY A 147 4.69 -8.11 -28.89
CA GLY A 147 3.32 -7.93 -28.40
C GLY A 147 3.18 -7.44 -26.95
N PHE A 148 4.27 -7.42 -26.17
CA PHE A 148 4.31 -6.91 -24.79
C PHE A 148 5.31 -5.74 -24.65
N GLY A 149 4.79 -4.52 -24.65
CA GLY A 149 5.56 -3.30 -24.43
C GLY A 149 4.68 -2.06 -24.48
N ALA A 150 5.09 -0.98 -23.80
CA ALA A 150 4.44 0.31 -23.97
C ALA A 150 4.47 0.71 -25.47
N PRO A 151 3.37 1.22 -26.05
CA PRO A 151 3.38 1.68 -27.43
C PRO A 151 4.50 2.71 -27.60
N LYS A 152 5.49 2.40 -28.45
CA LYS A 152 6.53 3.35 -28.82
C LYS A 152 5.86 4.55 -29.49
N GLY A 153 6.34 5.74 -29.12
CA GLY A 153 5.77 7.05 -29.43
C GLY A 153 4.90 7.12 -30.67
N LYS A 154 3.61 7.40 -30.47
CA LYS A 154 2.76 7.91 -31.54
C LYS A 154 3.21 9.35 -31.86
N PRO A 155 3.46 9.70 -33.13
CA PRO A 155 3.71 11.08 -33.53
C PRO A 155 2.53 11.96 -33.11
N GLY A 156 2.79 13.12 -32.48
CA GLY A 156 1.76 14.08 -32.07
C GLY A 156 1.32 14.04 -30.60
N MET A 157 1.95 13.22 -29.75
CA MET A 157 1.77 13.32 -28.29
C MET A 157 2.60 14.47 -27.70
N PRO A 158 2.06 15.22 -26.72
CA PRO A 158 2.81 16.27 -26.03
C PRO A 158 4.09 15.71 -25.38
N PRO A 159 5.12 16.55 -25.16
CA PRO A 159 6.37 16.11 -24.56
C PRO A 159 6.09 15.40 -23.23
N GLN A 160 6.61 14.18 -23.13
CA GLN A 160 6.44 13.36 -21.93
C GLN A 160 7.29 13.95 -20.79
N PRO A 161 6.75 14.05 -19.56
CA PRO A 161 7.55 14.42 -18.40
C PRO A 161 8.80 13.54 -18.29
N ALA A 162 9.92 14.10 -17.80
CA ALA A 162 11.15 13.37 -17.60
C ALA A 162 10.89 12.16 -16.68
N LYS A 163 11.24 10.96 -17.12
CA LYS A 163 10.99 9.74 -16.33
C LYS A 163 12.19 9.42 -15.46
N ASN A 164 11.95 9.02 -14.21
CA ASN A 164 12.98 8.59 -13.28
C ASN A 164 12.67 7.21 -12.70
N SER A 165 13.65 6.54 -12.09
CA SER A 165 13.50 5.19 -11.53
C SER A 165 14.03 5.09 -10.09
N CYS A 166 13.49 4.13 -9.35
CA CYS A 166 14.13 3.65 -8.12
C CYS A 166 15.50 3.04 -8.47
N ILE A 167 16.42 3.06 -7.50
CA ILE A 167 17.78 2.50 -7.67
C ILE A 167 17.69 1.05 -8.18
N GLY A 168 18.33 0.78 -9.32
CA GLY A 168 18.39 -0.54 -9.95
C GLY A 168 17.21 -0.91 -10.85
N CYS A 169 16.21 -0.03 -11.02
CA CYS A 169 15.03 -0.29 -11.85
C CYS A 169 15.16 0.30 -13.26
N THR A 170 14.73 -0.47 -14.28
CA THR A 170 14.74 -0.08 -15.69
C THR A 170 13.39 0.42 -16.21
N ARG A 171 12.30 0.31 -15.44
CA ARG A 171 10.94 0.68 -15.89
C ARG A 171 10.64 2.19 -15.88
N ALA A 172 11.41 2.97 -15.14
CA ALA A 172 11.27 4.43 -15.00
C ALA A 172 9.81 4.90 -14.83
N CYS A 173 9.12 4.35 -13.81
CA CYS A 173 7.70 4.64 -13.55
C CYS A 173 7.44 5.99 -12.89
N ARG A 174 8.47 6.67 -12.35
CA ARG A 174 8.31 7.97 -11.72
C ARG A 174 8.26 9.06 -12.78
N THR A 175 7.22 9.88 -12.77
CA THR A 175 7.06 10.99 -13.71
C THR A 175 7.52 12.30 -13.08
N ARG A 176 8.40 13.03 -13.78
CA ARG A 176 8.81 14.40 -13.42
C ARG A 176 8.32 15.40 -14.45
N ALA A 177 7.37 16.25 -14.08
CA ALA A 177 7.13 17.47 -14.84
C ALA A 177 8.41 18.35 -14.84
N ASP A 178 8.60 19.17 -15.88
CA ASP A 178 9.86 19.87 -16.15
C ASP A 178 10.28 20.93 -15.11
N ALA A 179 11.49 21.47 -15.30
CA ALA A 179 12.34 22.04 -14.26
C ALA A 179 11.88 23.34 -13.56
N THR A 180 10.69 23.89 -13.86
CA THR A 180 10.25 25.22 -13.37
C THR A 180 8.95 25.27 -12.55
N THR A 181 8.21 24.17 -12.37
CA THR A 181 6.91 24.14 -11.62
C THR A 181 6.95 23.22 -10.37
N PRO A 182 6.34 23.51 -9.21
CA PRO A 182 6.18 22.52 -8.11
C PRO A 182 5.44 21.23 -8.56
N GLY A 183 5.38 20.15 -7.75
CA GLY A 183 4.61 18.92 -8.06
C GLY A 183 5.36 17.78 -8.79
N ARG A 184 6.68 17.62 -8.58
CA ARG A 184 7.56 16.92 -9.55
C ARG A 184 8.00 15.49 -9.24
N ASP A 185 7.97 15.03 -8.00
CA ASP A 185 8.67 13.77 -7.66
C ASP A 185 7.72 12.64 -7.22
N SER A 186 6.40 12.79 -7.40
CA SER A 186 5.43 11.73 -7.05
C SER A 186 5.74 10.39 -7.71
N ASP A 187 5.68 9.32 -6.91
CA ASP A 187 6.00 7.96 -7.35
C ASP A 187 4.88 7.29 -8.18
N GLY A 188 3.76 8.01 -8.43
CA GLY A 188 2.59 7.53 -9.19
C GLY A 188 1.37 7.27 -8.30
N CYS A 189 0.31 6.68 -8.88
CA CYS A 189 -0.92 6.30 -8.17
C CYS A 189 -1.65 7.51 -7.53
N MET A 190 -2.34 7.30 -6.41
CA MET A 190 -3.23 8.27 -5.75
C MET A 190 -2.59 9.59 -5.35
N GLU A 191 -1.28 9.61 -5.12
CA GLU A 191 -0.59 10.86 -4.82
C GLU A 191 -0.66 11.83 -6.00
N THR A 192 -0.56 11.33 -7.24
CA THR A 192 -0.65 12.15 -8.47
C THR A 192 -2.03 12.76 -8.69
N THR A 193 -3.06 12.23 -8.02
CA THR A 193 -4.45 12.69 -8.11
C THR A 193 -4.97 13.22 -6.78
N TRP A 194 -4.09 13.52 -5.82
CA TRP A 194 -4.48 13.87 -4.44
C TRP A 194 -5.51 15.01 -4.40
N TYR A 195 -5.33 16.03 -5.24
CA TYR A 195 -6.21 17.20 -5.36
C TYR A 195 -7.06 17.22 -6.64
N THR A 196 -7.39 16.05 -7.18
CA THR A 196 -8.33 15.94 -8.29
C THR A 196 -9.76 16.08 -7.77
N LEU A 197 -10.53 17.00 -8.38
CA LEU A 197 -11.92 17.30 -8.01
C LEU A 197 -12.89 16.75 -9.04
N HIS A 198 -14.06 16.30 -8.56
CA HIS A 198 -15.15 15.80 -9.39
C HIS A 198 -16.49 16.46 -9.01
N PRO A 199 -17.18 17.13 -9.96
CA PRO A 199 -16.68 17.48 -11.30
C PRO A 199 -15.45 18.42 -11.22
N PRO A 200 -14.63 18.50 -12.28
CA PRO A 200 -13.51 19.44 -12.33
C PRO A 200 -14.00 20.88 -12.13
N SER A 201 -13.30 21.64 -11.29
CA SER A 201 -13.62 23.06 -11.07
C SER A 201 -12.81 23.96 -11.99
N PRO A 202 -13.42 25.00 -12.61
CA PRO A 202 -12.66 26.02 -13.32
C PRO A 202 -11.74 26.86 -12.40
N ARG A 203 -11.97 26.82 -11.08
CA ARG A 203 -11.11 27.50 -10.08
C ARG A 203 -9.82 26.72 -9.80
N THR A 204 -9.78 25.43 -10.11
CA THR A 204 -8.59 24.59 -9.93
C THR A 204 -7.85 24.44 -11.25
N LYS A 205 -6.76 25.19 -11.45
CA LYS A 205 -5.95 25.02 -12.66
C LYS A 205 -5.26 23.64 -12.63
N PRO A 206 -5.07 22.96 -13.77
CA PRO A 206 -4.36 21.68 -13.80
C PRO A 206 -2.96 21.73 -13.18
N ALA A 207 -2.24 22.84 -13.36
CA ALA A 207 -0.95 23.06 -12.72
C ALA A 207 -1.05 23.16 -11.20
N ASP A 208 -2.11 23.76 -10.66
CA ASP A 208 -2.33 23.89 -9.22
C ASP A 208 -2.67 22.52 -8.60
N ALA A 209 -3.50 21.71 -9.27
CA ALA A 209 -3.77 20.34 -8.84
C ALA A 209 -2.51 19.46 -8.85
N ALA A 210 -1.66 19.62 -9.88
CA ALA A 210 -0.36 18.93 -9.95
C ALA A 210 0.59 19.40 -8.84
N ASN A 211 0.66 20.72 -8.57
CA ASN A 211 1.46 21.28 -7.48
C ASN A 211 1.02 20.78 -6.10
N ALA A 212 -0.29 20.54 -5.93
CA ALA A 212 -0.85 20.10 -4.66
C ALA A 212 -0.39 18.69 -4.26
N THR A 213 0.09 17.88 -5.20
CA THR A 213 0.63 16.53 -4.93
C THR A 213 1.86 16.53 -4.02
N ASP A 214 2.60 17.64 -3.97
CA ASP A 214 3.75 17.80 -3.05
C ASP A 214 3.32 17.97 -1.59
N LEU A 215 2.10 18.46 -1.34
CA LEU A 215 1.63 18.83 0.00
C LEU A 215 1.58 17.64 0.97
N PRO A 216 0.98 16.48 0.63
CA PRO A 216 1.02 15.32 1.52
C PRO A 216 2.45 14.85 1.78
N GLN A 217 3.40 15.03 0.85
CA GLN A 217 4.80 14.68 1.10
C GLN A 217 5.48 15.64 2.07
N LYS A 218 5.40 16.95 1.79
CA LYS A 218 5.99 18.00 2.65
C LYS A 218 5.50 17.84 4.08
N TYR A 219 4.19 17.69 4.23
CA TYR A 219 3.54 17.57 5.53
C TYR A 219 3.46 16.13 6.05
N GLY A 220 4.04 15.14 5.37
CA GLY A 220 4.13 13.75 5.83
C GLY A 220 2.77 13.13 6.16
N LEU A 221 1.80 13.28 5.27
CA LEU A 221 0.44 12.74 5.38
C LEU A 221 0.27 11.52 4.46
N ASN A 222 -0.69 10.66 4.77
CA ASN A 222 -1.14 9.63 3.86
C ASN A 222 -2.05 10.22 2.78
N SER A 223 -1.62 10.15 1.52
CA SER A 223 -2.38 10.69 0.38
C SER A 223 -3.73 9.99 0.18
N PHE A 224 -3.86 8.68 0.44
CA PHE A 224 -5.13 7.96 0.31
C PHE A 224 -6.17 8.39 1.36
N ASP A 225 -5.73 8.60 2.60
CA ASP A 225 -6.64 8.99 3.69
C ASP A 225 -7.06 10.47 3.59
N THR A 226 -6.37 11.27 2.77
CA THR A 226 -6.53 12.74 2.71
C THR A 226 -6.92 13.29 1.34
N CYS A 227 -7.12 12.45 0.32
CA CYS A 227 -7.45 12.88 -1.04
C CYS A 227 -8.84 13.51 -1.17
N PHE A 228 -9.07 14.16 -2.32
CA PHE A 228 -10.27 14.96 -2.61
C PHE A 228 -11.23 14.33 -3.63
N GLY A 229 -10.76 13.37 -4.43
CA GLY A 229 -11.58 12.75 -5.48
C GLY A 229 -11.06 11.42 -6.03
N GLY A 230 -9.92 10.94 -5.54
CA GLY A 230 -9.32 9.67 -5.97
C GLY A 230 -8.78 9.70 -7.41
N VAL A 231 -8.43 8.52 -7.94
CA VAL A 231 -8.05 8.36 -9.36
C VAL A 231 -9.30 8.29 -10.24
N MET A 232 -10.42 7.81 -9.69
CA MET A 232 -11.63 7.53 -10.45
C MET A 232 -12.90 7.98 -9.73
N TRP A 233 -13.88 8.40 -10.53
CA TRP A 233 -15.24 8.70 -10.09
C TRP A 233 -16.19 7.64 -10.61
N PHE A 234 -17.02 7.09 -9.71
CA PHE A 234 -17.96 6.04 -10.05
C PHE A 234 -19.36 6.40 -9.58
N ASP A 235 -20.29 6.41 -10.52
CA ASP A 235 -21.70 6.54 -10.18
C ASP A 235 -22.19 5.26 -9.51
N ALA A 236 -22.81 5.39 -8.35
CA ALA A 236 -23.42 4.27 -7.65
C ALA A 236 -24.51 3.66 -8.57
N PRO A 237 -24.39 2.36 -8.93
CA PRO A 237 -25.34 1.74 -9.86
C PRO A 237 -26.71 1.49 -9.21
N THR A 238 -26.82 1.65 -7.89
CA THR A 238 -28.01 1.36 -7.11
C THR A 238 -28.35 2.51 -6.17
N GLU A 239 -29.64 2.67 -5.85
CA GLU A 239 -30.12 3.70 -4.90
C GLU A 239 -29.54 3.52 -3.49
N GLU A 240 -29.20 2.28 -3.10
CA GLU A 240 -28.71 1.93 -1.76
C GLU A 240 -27.33 2.53 -1.43
N LEU A 241 -26.56 2.87 -2.46
CA LEU A 241 -25.22 3.45 -2.35
C LEU A 241 -25.15 4.88 -2.90
N LYS A 242 -26.30 5.53 -3.16
CA LYS A 242 -26.33 6.95 -3.53
C LYS A 242 -26.11 7.85 -2.32
N PRO A 243 -25.55 9.07 -2.52
CA PRO A 243 -25.08 9.63 -3.80
C PRO A 243 -23.78 8.98 -4.31
N ALA A 244 -23.47 9.19 -5.59
CA ALA A 244 -22.18 8.80 -6.15
C ALA A 244 -21.03 9.34 -5.30
N THR A 245 -20.01 8.50 -5.08
CA THR A 245 -18.82 8.84 -4.30
C THR A 245 -17.58 8.52 -5.13
N PRO A 246 -16.47 9.24 -4.91
CA PRO A 246 -15.22 8.87 -5.51
C PRO A 246 -14.82 7.46 -5.05
N GLU A 247 -13.93 6.83 -5.80
CA GLU A 247 -13.28 5.58 -5.43
C GLU A 247 -12.73 5.64 -4.00
N ALA A 248 -11.94 6.68 -3.74
CA ALA A 248 -11.30 6.93 -2.48
C ALA A 248 -11.88 8.20 -1.83
N PRO A 249 -12.95 8.09 -1.02
CA PRO A 249 -13.54 9.22 -0.31
C PRO A 249 -12.69 9.59 0.91
N GLY A 250 -11.46 10.03 0.65
CA GLY A 250 -10.55 10.55 1.66
C GLY A 250 -11.11 11.77 2.39
N ALA A 251 -10.39 12.20 3.42
CA ALA A 251 -10.82 13.28 4.29
C ALA A 251 -11.16 14.57 3.53
N GLY A 252 -10.42 14.91 2.47
CA GLY A 252 -10.67 16.11 1.65
C GLY A 252 -12.07 16.11 1.03
N TRP A 253 -12.48 14.98 0.43
CA TRP A 253 -13.82 14.82 -0.13
C TRP A 253 -14.90 14.81 0.95
N TYR A 254 -14.68 14.03 2.02
CA TYR A 254 -15.70 13.81 3.04
C TYR A 254 -16.06 15.09 3.80
N ILE A 255 -15.09 15.95 4.12
CA ILE A 255 -15.37 17.23 4.80
C ILE A 255 -16.24 18.16 3.94
N LYS A 256 -16.02 18.19 2.62
CA LYS A 256 -16.82 19.01 1.71
C LYS A 256 -18.26 18.53 1.70
N ARG A 257 -18.44 17.21 1.62
CA ARG A 257 -19.77 16.60 1.62
C ARG A 257 -20.56 16.91 2.89
N LEU A 258 -19.90 16.87 4.05
CA LEU A 258 -20.50 17.20 5.35
C LEU A 258 -20.79 18.70 5.49
N TYR A 259 -19.89 19.55 5.00
CA TYR A 259 -20.06 21.01 5.02
C TYR A 259 -21.24 21.45 4.15
N ASP A 260 -21.33 20.92 2.93
CA ASP A 260 -22.46 21.20 2.02
C ASP A 260 -23.80 20.71 2.57
N ALA A 261 -23.78 19.64 3.37
CA ALA A 261 -24.95 19.14 4.08
C ALA A 261 -25.30 19.97 5.35
N GLY A 262 -24.48 20.97 5.71
CA GLY A 262 -24.67 21.79 6.90
C GLY A 262 -24.44 21.03 8.22
N ILE A 263 -23.74 19.90 8.17
CA ILE A 263 -23.42 19.05 9.34
C ILE A 263 -22.24 19.65 10.12
N ILE A 264 -21.24 20.14 9.41
CA ILE A 264 -20.06 20.84 9.96
C ILE A 264 -19.97 22.25 9.40
N GLY A 265 -19.27 23.15 10.08
CA GLY A 265 -19.05 24.53 9.64
C GLY A 265 -19.18 25.56 10.78
N PRO A 266 -19.04 26.85 10.46
CA PRO A 266 -19.10 27.92 11.46
C PRO A 266 -20.40 27.88 12.27
N GLY A 267 -20.28 27.90 13.61
CA GLY A 267 -21.41 27.84 14.53
C GLY A 267 -22.09 26.47 14.66
N LYS A 268 -21.55 25.41 14.05
CA LYS A 268 -21.99 24.02 14.25
C LYS A 268 -21.22 23.38 15.42
N LYS A 269 -21.66 22.19 15.84
CA LYS A 269 -20.96 21.40 16.87
C LYS A 269 -19.49 21.14 16.50
N VAL A 270 -19.21 21.00 15.21
CA VAL A 270 -17.87 20.85 14.66
C VAL A 270 -17.64 21.99 13.68
N ASP A 271 -16.78 22.91 14.07
CA ASP A 271 -16.32 24.00 13.21
C ASP A 271 -15.32 23.48 12.18
N THR A 272 -15.30 24.07 10.99
CA THR A 272 -14.31 23.79 9.95
C THR A 272 -13.05 24.65 10.09
N ALA A 273 -13.04 25.64 10.98
CA ALA A 273 -11.87 26.47 11.22
C ALA A 273 -10.60 25.63 11.50
N PRO A 274 -9.43 26.04 10.97
CA PRO A 274 -9.16 27.24 10.17
C PRO A 274 -9.40 27.10 8.65
N LEU A 275 -10.08 26.04 8.18
CA LEU A 275 -10.24 25.78 6.74
C LEU A 275 -11.14 26.82 6.05
N PRO A 276 -10.66 27.51 4.99
CA PRO A 276 -11.48 28.46 4.23
C PRO A 276 -12.36 27.72 3.23
N MET A 277 -13.50 27.20 3.68
CA MET A 277 -14.38 26.34 2.87
C MET A 277 -14.90 27.01 1.58
N ASP A 278 -14.97 28.34 1.53
CA ASP A 278 -15.28 29.13 0.34
C ASP A 278 -14.22 29.00 -0.77
N LYS A 279 -12.98 28.70 -0.37
CA LYS A 279 -11.81 28.48 -1.23
C LYS A 279 -11.52 27.01 -1.52
N TYR A 280 -12.42 26.07 -1.18
CA TYR A 280 -12.22 24.63 -1.34
C TYR A 280 -11.61 24.20 -2.69
N GLU A 281 -11.86 24.91 -3.78
CA GLU A 281 -11.40 24.56 -5.11
C GLU A 281 -10.07 25.23 -5.51
N THR A 282 -9.26 25.69 -4.55
CA THR A 282 -7.98 26.37 -4.82
C THR A 282 -6.79 25.65 -4.18
N TYR A 283 -5.58 25.86 -4.71
CA TYR A 283 -4.34 25.37 -4.09
C TYR A 283 -4.19 25.84 -2.64
N GLU A 284 -4.59 27.09 -2.36
CA GLU A 284 -4.55 27.69 -1.02
C GLU A 284 -5.32 26.84 -0.01
N PHE A 285 -6.50 26.32 -0.37
CA PHE A 285 -7.23 25.41 0.50
C PHE A 285 -6.46 24.12 0.74
N GLY A 286 -5.94 23.48 -0.31
CA GLY A 286 -5.16 22.24 -0.19
C GLY A 286 -3.96 22.40 0.75
N GLU A 287 -3.24 23.52 0.64
CA GLU A 287 -2.10 23.83 1.52
C GLU A 287 -2.54 24.03 2.98
N ILE A 288 -3.57 24.84 3.21
CA ILE A 288 -4.12 25.06 4.56
C ILE A 288 -4.64 23.74 5.14
N PHE A 289 -5.35 22.93 4.35
CA PHE A 289 -5.86 21.63 4.75
C PHE A 289 -4.75 20.69 5.21
N ALA A 290 -3.71 20.49 4.40
CA ALA A 290 -2.59 19.62 4.76
C ALA A 290 -1.86 20.14 6.01
N LYS A 291 -1.58 21.45 6.08
CA LYS A 291 -0.91 22.08 7.23
C LYS A 291 -1.73 21.96 8.51
N THR A 292 -3.04 22.17 8.43
CA THR A 292 -3.98 22.11 9.56
C THR A 292 -4.02 20.72 10.17
N ILE A 293 -4.09 19.67 9.34
CA ILE A 293 -4.01 18.27 9.78
C ILE A 293 -2.65 17.98 10.41
N ALA A 294 -1.56 18.37 9.74
CA ALA A 294 -0.20 18.08 10.22
C ALA A 294 0.11 18.74 11.57
N ASN A 295 -0.43 19.94 11.82
CA ASN A 295 -0.24 20.65 13.08
C ASN A 295 -1.32 20.36 14.13
N ARG A 296 -2.36 19.58 13.79
CA ARG A 296 -3.54 19.33 14.63
C ARG A 296 -4.23 20.63 15.10
N GLU A 297 -4.45 21.55 14.16
CA GLU A 297 -5.10 22.84 14.44
C GLU A 297 -6.60 22.76 14.14
N GLY A 298 -7.46 23.19 15.08
CA GLY A 298 -8.91 23.20 14.88
C GLY A 298 -9.45 21.83 14.43
N ILE A 299 -10.17 21.79 13.31
CA ILE A 299 -10.69 20.53 12.72
C ILE A 299 -9.57 19.53 12.37
N GLY A 300 -8.34 20.01 12.13
CA GLY A 300 -7.17 19.18 11.82
C GLY A 300 -6.83 18.18 12.91
N ASP A 301 -7.09 18.50 14.19
CA ASP A 301 -6.90 17.55 15.29
C ASP A 301 -7.81 16.32 15.14
N LEU A 302 -9.05 16.54 14.70
CA LEU A 302 -10.02 15.47 14.49
C LEU A 302 -9.64 14.61 13.28
N LEU A 303 -9.22 15.26 12.19
CA LEU A 303 -8.84 14.59 10.95
C LEU A 303 -7.52 13.80 11.08
N ALA A 304 -6.61 14.23 11.95
CA ALA A 304 -5.35 13.53 12.23
C ALA A 304 -5.56 12.14 12.88
N GLU A 305 -6.76 11.84 13.39
CA GLU A 305 -7.12 10.51 13.89
C GLU A 305 -7.54 9.52 12.79
N GLY A 306 -7.72 10.00 11.55
CA GLY A 306 -8.25 9.25 10.41
C GLY A 306 -9.76 9.39 10.23
N VAL A 307 -10.24 9.20 9.00
CA VAL A 307 -11.60 9.57 8.58
C VAL A 307 -12.71 8.79 9.31
N VAL A 308 -12.49 7.52 9.65
CA VAL A 308 -13.47 6.70 10.38
C VAL A 308 -13.65 7.17 11.83
N ARG A 309 -12.55 7.49 12.54
CA ARG A 309 -12.63 8.03 13.90
C ARG A 309 -13.23 9.44 13.92
N PHE A 310 -12.94 10.22 12.88
CA PHE A 310 -13.61 11.49 12.66
C PHE A 310 -15.13 11.30 12.51
N ALA A 311 -15.58 10.40 11.64
CA ALA A 311 -17.00 10.08 11.45
C ALA A 311 -17.67 9.61 12.76
N GLU A 312 -17.02 8.73 13.52
CA GLU A 312 -17.49 8.29 14.84
C GLU A 312 -17.68 9.48 15.81
N LYS A 313 -16.67 10.35 15.93
CA LYS A 313 -16.68 11.49 16.86
C LYS A 313 -17.77 12.51 16.54
N ILE A 314 -18.17 12.63 15.28
CA ILE A 314 -19.26 13.52 14.86
C ILE A 314 -20.65 12.84 14.82
N GLY A 315 -20.73 11.56 15.20
CA GLY A 315 -21.99 10.80 15.20
C GLY A 315 -22.46 10.35 13.82
N ARG A 316 -21.51 10.08 12.91
CA ARG A 316 -21.74 9.74 11.50
C ARG A 316 -21.08 8.41 11.10
N ILE A 317 -20.84 7.51 12.05
CA ILE A 317 -20.22 6.21 11.78
C ILE A 317 -21.03 5.37 10.77
N ASP A 318 -22.35 5.57 10.70
CA ASP A 318 -23.24 4.93 9.74
C ASP A 318 -22.94 5.31 8.27
N ASP A 319 -22.12 6.33 8.02
CA ASP A 319 -21.65 6.66 6.67
C ASP A 319 -20.79 5.55 6.06
N LEU A 320 -20.21 4.67 6.89
CA LEU A 320 -19.55 3.42 6.44
C LEU A 320 -20.50 2.47 5.70
N ASN A 321 -21.80 2.68 5.81
CA ASN A 321 -22.78 1.89 5.09
C ASN A 321 -23.08 2.46 3.69
N THR A 322 -22.62 3.68 3.37
CA THR A 322 -22.94 4.39 2.12
C THR A 322 -21.74 5.13 1.55
N ILE A 323 -21.48 6.35 2.03
CA ILE A 323 -20.60 7.33 1.37
C ILE A 323 -19.15 7.30 1.84
N LEU A 324 -18.88 6.71 3.01
CA LEU A 324 -17.53 6.57 3.53
C LEU A 324 -17.02 5.16 3.20
N ARG A 325 -16.41 5.03 2.02
CA ARG A 325 -15.88 3.76 1.52
C ARG A 325 -14.53 3.44 2.17
N CYS A 326 -14.58 2.84 3.35
CA CYS A 326 -13.43 2.27 4.04
C CYS A 326 -13.71 0.77 4.29
N PRO A 327 -13.21 -0.16 3.44
CA PRO A 327 -13.67 -1.54 3.44
C PRO A 327 -13.37 -2.26 4.76
N SER A 328 -12.20 -2.04 5.33
CA SER A 328 -11.78 -2.60 6.62
C SER A 328 -10.74 -1.71 7.31
N TRP A 329 -10.64 -1.85 8.63
CA TRP A 329 -9.60 -1.22 9.47
C TRP A 329 -9.42 0.30 9.38
N GLY A 330 -10.40 1.00 8.78
CA GLY A 330 -10.41 2.44 8.63
C GLY A 330 -9.52 2.99 7.53
N TYR A 331 -9.00 2.13 6.65
CA TYR A 331 -8.32 2.55 5.42
C TYR A 331 -9.34 2.82 4.33
N THR A 332 -9.10 3.84 3.52
CA THR A 332 -9.91 4.16 2.34
C THR A 332 -9.90 3.03 1.31
N ASP A 333 -11.01 2.84 0.59
CA ASP A 333 -11.14 1.82 -0.47
C ASP A 333 -10.04 1.96 -1.54
N HIS A 334 -9.50 0.81 -1.92
CA HIS A 334 -8.41 0.63 -2.89
C HIS A 334 -8.77 -0.55 -3.82
N TRP A 335 -9.96 -0.46 -4.43
CA TRP A 335 -10.54 -1.47 -5.33
C TRP A 335 -10.81 -2.83 -4.66
N ALA A 336 -11.15 -2.81 -3.37
CA ALA A 336 -11.26 -4.03 -2.57
C ALA A 336 -12.33 -5.00 -3.12
N MET A 337 -13.46 -4.48 -3.60
CA MET A 337 -14.57 -5.32 -4.09
C MET A 337 -14.41 -5.83 -5.54
N PRO A 338 -14.01 -5.01 -6.53
CA PRO A 338 -13.65 -5.51 -7.85
C PRO A 338 -12.59 -6.62 -7.80
N GLU A 339 -11.73 -6.58 -6.77
CA GLU A 339 -10.72 -7.59 -6.49
C GLU A 339 -10.98 -8.25 -5.14
N VAL A 340 -12.03 -9.07 -5.03
CA VAL A 340 -12.44 -9.75 -3.78
C VAL A 340 -11.29 -10.39 -2.98
N SER A 341 -10.25 -10.94 -3.64
CA SER A 341 -9.08 -11.46 -2.92
C SER A 341 -8.25 -10.39 -2.19
N TRP A 342 -8.24 -9.16 -2.69
CA TRP A 342 -7.69 -7.98 -2.03
C TRP A 342 -8.52 -7.62 -0.80
N ALA A 343 -9.85 -7.48 -0.93
CA ALA A 343 -10.73 -7.25 0.22
C ALA A 343 -10.49 -8.27 1.34
N TYR A 344 -10.46 -9.56 0.99
CA TYR A 344 -10.18 -10.60 1.97
C TYR A 344 -8.77 -10.51 2.56
N GLY A 345 -7.76 -10.17 1.77
CA GLY A 345 -6.39 -9.91 2.23
C GLY A 345 -6.33 -8.78 3.25
N ASP A 346 -6.98 -7.65 2.96
CA ASP A 346 -7.07 -6.50 3.86
C ASP A 346 -7.73 -6.89 5.19
N LEU A 347 -8.82 -7.66 5.11
CA LEU A 347 -9.57 -8.11 6.27
C LEU A 347 -8.69 -8.92 7.23
N ILE A 348 -7.89 -9.85 6.72
CA ILE A 348 -7.08 -10.75 7.55
C ILE A 348 -5.73 -10.14 7.97
N ASP A 349 -5.24 -9.11 7.27
CA ASP A 349 -4.05 -8.35 7.66
C ASP A 349 -4.42 -7.19 8.64
N SER A 350 -3.45 -6.30 8.83
CA SER A 350 -3.44 -5.15 9.72
C SER A 350 -3.67 -3.83 8.96
N ARG A 351 -3.63 -3.88 7.63
CA ARG A 351 -3.73 -2.76 6.70
C ARG A 351 -4.02 -3.24 5.29
N ASP A 352 -4.30 -2.30 4.40
CA ASP A 352 -4.35 -2.52 2.96
C ASP A 352 -3.10 -3.27 2.47
N VAL A 353 -3.31 -4.36 1.73
CA VAL A 353 -2.25 -5.24 1.22
C VAL A 353 -1.40 -4.60 0.13
N CYS A 354 -1.89 -3.57 -0.57
CA CYS A 354 -1.13 -2.79 -1.57
C CYS A 354 -0.44 -3.63 -2.66
N ASN A 355 -1.00 -4.78 -3.03
CA ASN A 355 -0.33 -5.75 -3.91
C ASN A 355 -0.83 -5.66 -5.37
N HIS A 356 -0.38 -4.62 -6.08
CA HIS A 356 -0.85 -4.25 -7.43
C HIS A 356 -0.53 -5.26 -8.52
N ASP A 357 0.49 -6.07 -8.37
CA ASP A 357 0.93 -7.01 -9.38
C ASP A 357 -0.12 -8.10 -9.67
N LEU A 358 -0.83 -8.58 -8.65
CA LEU A 358 -1.96 -9.51 -8.82
C LEU A 358 -3.21 -8.86 -9.43
N GLN A 359 -3.33 -7.54 -9.33
CA GLN A 359 -4.38 -6.78 -10.00
C GLN A 359 -4.11 -6.61 -11.50
N MET A 360 -2.84 -6.47 -11.91
CA MET A 360 -2.49 -6.20 -13.31
C MET A 360 -3.12 -7.21 -14.31
N PRO A 361 -3.12 -8.53 -14.06
CA PRO A 361 -3.89 -9.50 -14.86
C PRO A 361 -5.36 -9.16 -14.99
N LEU A 362 -6.02 -8.73 -13.90
CA LEU A 362 -7.44 -8.38 -13.90
C LEU A 362 -7.71 -7.12 -14.72
N MET A 363 -6.79 -6.15 -14.78
CA MET A 363 -6.93 -5.01 -15.71
C MET A 363 -6.90 -5.42 -17.19
N GLY A 364 -6.32 -6.57 -17.51
CA GLY A 364 -6.37 -7.18 -18.86
C GLY A 364 -7.54 -8.15 -19.06
N ALA A 365 -8.36 -8.38 -18.05
CA ALA A 365 -9.50 -9.30 -18.09
C ALA A 365 -10.64 -8.77 -18.99
N GLY A 366 -11.58 -9.65 -19.34
CA GLY A 366 -12.70 -9.30 -20.21
C GLY A 366 -12.41 -9.42 -21.71
N ARG A 367 -11.27 -10.02 -22.09
CA ARG A 367 -10.86 -10.25 -23.49
C ARG A 367 -10.57 -11.74 -23.71
N GLY A 368 -10.91 -12.25 -24.89
CA GLY A 368 -10.69 -13.66 -25.24
C GLY A 368 -11.57 -14.61 -24.43
N ASP A 369 -11.14 -15.86 -24.28
CA ASP A 369 -11.85 -16.88 -23.52
C ASP A 369 -11.55 -16.79 -22.01
N ALA A 370 -12.60 -16.73 -21.18
CA ALA A 370 -12.48 -16.54 -19.74
C ALA A 370 -11.83 -17.75 -19.04
N GLY A 371 -12.14 -18.97 -19.47
CA GLY A 371 -11.59 -20.20 -18.89
C GLY A 371 -10.11 -20.37 -19.21
N ALA A 372 -9.72 -20.13 -20.48
CA ALA A 372 -8.33 -20.14 -20.92
C ALA A 372 -7.51 -19.05 -20.22
N TRP A 373 -8.09 -17.86 -20.01
CA TRP A 373 -7.46 -16.81 -19.22
C TRP A 373 -7.23 -17.26 -17.78
N ALA A 374 -8.25 -17.83 -17.12
CA ALA A 374 -8.13 -18.30 -15.73
C ALA A 374 -7.05 -19.38 -15.61
N GLN A 375 -7.07 -20.38 -16.49
CA GLN A 375 -6.05 -21.44 -16.56
C GLN A 375 -4.65 -20.88 -16.79
N GLN A 376 -4.50 -19.83 -17.60
CA GLN A 376 -3.21 -19.22 -17.86
C GLN A 376 -2.66 -18.53 -16.62
N ILE A 377 -3.48 -17.78 -15.89
CA ILE A 377 -3.03 -17.01 -14.73
C ILE A 377 -2.66 -17.94 -13.57
N VAL A 378 -3.45 -18.99 -13.30
CA VAL A 378 -3.17 -19.89 -12.17
C VAL A 378 -1.87 -20.68 -12.33
N LYS A 379 -1.32 -20.81 -13.55
CA LYS A 379 0.00 -21.45 -13.75
C LYS A 379 1.12 -20.84 -12.91
N ALA A 380 1.03 -19.55 -12.59
CA ALA A 380 1.99 -18.86 -11.73
C ALA A 380 1.77 -19.11 -10.23
N MET A 381 0.63 -19.68 -9.84
CA MET A 381 0.16 -19.78 -8.46
C MET A 381 0.51 -21.12 -7.81
N VAL A 382 1.76 -21.54 -7.91
CA VAL A 382 2.28 -22.78 -7.27
C VAL A 382 2.11 -22.68 -5.74
N PRO A 383 1.56 -23.69 -5.03
CA PRO A 383 1.29 -25.05 -5.51
C PRO A 383 -0.14 -25.30 -6.05
N TYR A 384 -0.98 -24.27 -6.15
CA TYR A 384 -2.37 -24.37 -6.60
C TYR A 384 -2.52 -24.14 -8.11
N ASN A 385 -1.48 -24.45 -8.89
CA ASN A 385 -1.36 -24.03 -10.28
C ASN A 385 -2.22 -24.83 -11.28
N ASP A 386 -3.06 -25.71 -10.76
CA ASP A 386 -4.05 -26.54 -11.46
C ASP A 386 -5.51 -26.14 -11.15
N ASP A 387 -5.72 -25.12 -10.32
CA ASP A 387 -7.04 -24.73 -9.81
C ASP A 387 -7.55 -23.40 -10.39
N PRO A 388 -8.17 -23.40 -11.60
CA PRO A 388 -8.66 -22.16 -12.22
C PRO A 388 -9.81 -21.50 -11.45
N PHE A 389 -10.53 -22.24 -10.59
CA PHE A 389 -11.65 -21.72 -9.80
C PHE A 389 -11.19 -20.70 -8.75
N MET A 390 -9.91 -20.65 -8.41
CA MET A 390 -9.33 -19.54 -7.64
C MET A 390 -9.69 -18.17 -8.22
N LEU A 391 -9.87 -18.09 -9.54
CA LEU A 391 -10.20 -16.87 -10.27
C LEU A 391 -11.69 -16.74 -10.62
N ASP A 392 -12.57 -17.60 -10.13
CA ASP A 392 -14.02 -17.45 -10.31
C ASP A 392 -14.56 -16.32 -9.41
N TYR A 393 -15.34 -15.41 -10.00
CA TYR A 393 -15.97 -14.28 -9.32
C TYR A 393 -17.48 -14.45 -9.14
N SER A 394 -18.03 -15.64 -9.37
CA SER A 394 -19.43 -15.95 -9.02
C SER A 394 -19.73 -15.56 -7.57
N TRP A 395 -20.75 -14.72 -7.36
CA TRP A 395 -21.13 -14.20 -6.04
C TRP A 395 -22.59 -14.42 -5.66
N LYS A 396 -23.40 -14.91 -6.60
CA LYS A 396 -24.81 -15.27 -6.38
C LYS A 396 -25.05 -16.76 -6.55
N GLY A 397 -26.08 -17.25 -5.87
CA GLY A 397 -26.53 -18.63 -5.99
C GLY A 397 -25.51 -19.65 -5.48
N GLU A 398 -25.70 -20.91 -5.85
CA GLU A 398 -24.90 -22.02 -5.35
C GLU A 398 -23.42 -21.95 -5.77
N GLN A 399 -23.15 -21.42 -6.98
CA GLN A 399 -21.77 -21.33 -7.48
C GLN A 399 -20.91 -20.39 -6.67
N ALA A 400 -21.47 -19.36 -6.02
CA ALA A 400 -20.73 -18.49 -5.12
C ALA A 400 -20.00 -19.25 -4.00
N TYR A 401 -20.59 -20.35 -3.54
CA TYR A 401 -20.06 -21.20 -2.49
C TYR A 401 -19.25 -22.38 -3.02
N LYS A 402 -19.60 -22.95 -4.18
CA LYS A 402 -18.90 -24.09 -4.78
C LYS A 402 -17.54 -23.70 -5.37
N THR A 403 -17.51 -22.67 -6.21
CA THR A 403 -16.31 -22.27 -6.98
C THR A 403 -16.00 -20.78 -6.85
N GLY A 404 -17.00 -19.96 -6.57
CA GLY A 404 -16.93 -18.51 -6.55
C GLY A 404 -16.32 -17.92 -5.29
N ILE A 405 -16.76 -16.71 -4.95
CA ILE A 405 -16.07 -15.83 -3.98
C ILE A 405 -16.09 -16.31 -2.52
N TYR A 406 -16.94 -17.28 -2.16
CA TYR A 406 -16.98 -17.85 -0.81
C TYR A 406 -16.37 -19.25 -0.71
N SER A 407 -15.91 -19.79 -1.84
CA SER A 407 -15.41 -21.14 -1.92
C SER A 407 -14.03 -21.32 -1.28
N GLU A 408 -13.67 -22.58 -1.06
CA GLU A 408 -12.30 -22.97 -0.71
C GLU A 408 -11.28 -22.56 -1.78
N HIS A 409 -11.68 -22.52 -3.05
CA HIS A 409 -10.82 -22.05 -4.15
C HIS A 409 -10.46 -20.58 -3.97
N LYS A 410 -11.42 -19.73 -3.60
CA LYS A 410 -11.11 -18.32 -3.28
C LYS A 410 -10.19 -18.20 -2.06
N ALA A 411 -10.38 -19.05 -1.05
CA ALA A 411 -9.48 -19.10 0.11
C ALA A 411 -8.04 -19.46 -0.29
N LYS A 412 -7.84 -20.40 -1.22
CA LYS A 412 -6.51 -20.74 -1.76
C LYS A 412 -5.85 -19.55 -2.45
N LEU A 413 -6.59 -18.78 -3.26
CA LEU A 413 -6.06 -17.58 -3.90
C LEU A 413 -5.54 -16.57 -2.88
N VAL A 414 -6.34 -16.31 -1.83
CA VAL A 414 -5.97 -15.35 -0.78
C VAL A 414 -4.77 -15.87 0.00
N ALA A 415 -4.73 -17.15 0.37
CA ALA A 415 -3.59 -17.74 1.08
C ALA A 415 -2.31 -17.62 0.25
N TRP A 416 -2.38 -18.02 -1.02
CA TRP A 416 -1.27 -17.92 -1.96
C TRP A 416 -0.76 -16.48 -2.08
N ARG A 417 -1.67 -15.51 -2.23
CA ARG A 417 -1.35 -14.07 -2.27
C ARG A 417 -0.57 -13.66 -1.03
N MET A 418 -1.09 -13.95 0.16
CA MET A 418 -0.47 -13.52 1.40
C MET A 418 0.92 -14.14 1.59
N HIS A 419 1.09 -15.41 1.20
CA HIS A 419 2.38 -16.10 1.27
C HIS A 419 3.39 -15.49 0.29
N TYR A 420 2.99 -15.32 -0.98
CA TYR A 420 3.83 -14.72 -2.02
C TYR A 420 4.26 -13.30 -1.65
N GLN A 421 3.31 -12.47 -1.23
CA GLN A 421 3.56 -11.08 -0.82
C GLN A 421 4.55 -11.02 0.35
N THR A 422 4.29 -11.79 1.41
CA THR A 422 5.09 -11.68 2.64
C THR A 422 6.57 -12.02 2.39
N PHE A 423 6.86 -13.01 1.54
CA PHE A 423 8.25 -13.37 1.24
C PHE A 423 8.83 -12.60 0.05
N TYR A 424 8.29 -12.80 -1.15
CA TYR A 424 8.93 -12.27 -2.36
C TYR A 424 8.81 -10.76 -2.47
N LYS A 425 7.69 -10.17 -2.04
CA LYS A 425 7.51 -8.71 -2.12
C LYS A 425 8.08 -7.99 -0.93
N GLU A 426 7.70 -8.39 0.27
CA GLU A 426 8.00 -7.62 1.46
C GLU A 426 9.33 -8.02 2.12
N SER A 427 9.71 -9.30 2.10
CA SER A 427 10.99 -9.74 2.69
C SER A 427 12.17 -9.59 1.71
N CYS A 428 11.97 -9.94 0.44
CA CYS A 428 12.98 -9.77 -0.61
C CYS A 428 12.99 -8.36 -1.22
N LEU A 429 11.99 -7.52 -0.91
CA LEU A 429 11.84 -6.15 -1.40
C LEU A 429 11.70 -6.05 -2.94
N PHE A 430 11.02 -7.03 -3.56
CA PHE A 430 10.67 -6.95 -4.98
C PHE A 430 9.50 -5.98 -5.18
N CYS A 431 9.65 -5.04 -6.10
CA CYS A 431 8.66 -4.01 -6.38
C CYS A 431 7.50 -4.58 -7.20
N ASP A 432 6.25 -4.30 -6.82
CA ASP A 432 5.05 -4.75 -7.54
C ASP A 432 4.98 -4.31 -8.99
N TRP A 433 5.43 -3.09 -9.26
CA TRP A 433 5.50 -2.58 -10.63
C TRP A 433 6.69 -3.13 -11.42
N GLY A 434 7.71 -3.66 -10.76
CA GLY A 434 8.99 -4.02 -11.37
C GLY A 434 9.21 -5.52 -11.56
N TYR A 435 8.83 -6.32 -10.57
CA TYR A 435 9.25 -7.72 -10.37
C TYR A 435 8.20 -8.52 -9.57
N ALA A 436 7.75 -9.70 -9.98
CA ALA A 436 7.72 -10.23 -11.34
C ALA A 436 6.27 -10.20 -11.87
N SER A 437 6.05 -10.69 -13.10
CA SER A 437 4.80 -10.51 -13.85
C SER A 437 4.07 -11.83 -14.02
N TYR A 438 2.77 -11.83 -13.76
CA TYR A 438 1.86 -12.97 -13.95
C TYR A 438 1.33 -13.11 -15.37
N GLN A 439 1.40 -12.04 -16.17
CA GLN A 439 0.95 -12.08 -17.56
C GLN A 439 2.00 -12.79 -18.41
N ASN A 440 1.55 -13.73 -19.26
CA ASN A 440 2.36 -14.58 -20.12
C ASN A 440 3.27 -13.77 -21.06
N ARG A 441 4.49 -13.44 -20.59
CA ARG A 441 5.56 -12.87 -21.42
C ARG A 441 6.31 -14.00 -22.13
N ASN A 442 5.59 -14.83 -22.89
CA ASN A 442 6.09 -16.06 -23.52
C ASN A 442 6.77 -17.01 -22.50
N GLY A 443 6.08 -17.30 -21.39
CA GLY A 443 6.61 -18.16 -20.33
C GLY A 443 7.70 -17.53 -19.46
N LYS A 444 8.02 -16.24 -19.63
CA LYS A 444 8.94 -15.51 -18.74
C LYS A 444 8.17 -14.77 -17.65
N GLY A 445 8.63 -14.87 -16.40
CA GLY A 445 8.04 -14.16 -15.27
C GLY A 445 7.88 -15.06 -14.06
N THR A 446 6.85 -14.80 -13.26
CA THR A 446 6.46 -15.66 -12.14
C THR A 446 5.96 -16.99 -12.68
N PRO A 447 6.40 -18.15 -12.15
CA PRO A 447 7.14 -18.33 -10.90
C PRO A 447 8.67 -18.46 -11.03
N ASP A 448 9.24 -18.30 -12.23
CA ASP A 448 10.67 -18.57 -12.47
C ASP A 448 11.58 -17.40 -12.10
N ALA A 449 11.10 -16.17 -12.22
CA ALA A 449 11.89 -14.96 -12.06
C ALA A 449 12.45 -14.80 -10.64
N GLU A 450 11.61 -15.06 -9.65
CA GLU A 450 11.91 -14.86 -8.24
C GLU A 450 13.02 -15.77 -7.73
N PRO A 451 12.97 -17.11 -7.89
CA PRO A 451 14.06 -17.99 -7.49
C PRO A 451 15.34 -17.71 -8.27
N ARG A 452 15.26 -17.36 -9.57
CA ARG A 452 16.46 -16.99 -10.36
C ARG A 452 17.21 -15.81 -9.74
N ILE A 453 16.51 -14.71 -9.43
CA ILE A 453 17.12 -13.52 -8.81
C ILE A 453 17.62 -13.85 -7.41
N HIS A 454 16.76 -14.45 -6.58
CA HIS A 454 17.08 -14.72 -5.18
C HIS A 454 18.29 -15.66 -5.04
N ASN A 455 18.33 -16.74 -5.82
CA ASN A 455 19.42 -17.71 -5.77
C ASN A 455 20.73 -17.15 -6.33
N ALA A 456 20.68 -16.33 -7.39
CA ALA A 456 21.87 -15.66 -7.91
C ALA A 456 22.50 -14.70 -6.89
N VAL A 457 21.68 -13.99 -6.11
CA VAL A 457 22.15 -13.07 -5.08
C VAL A 457 22.65 -13.81 -3.84
N THR A 458 21.84 -14.73 -3.31
CA THR A 458 22.06 -15.33 -1.99
C THR A 458 22.91 -16.61 -2.03
N GLY A 459 23.02 -17.26 -3.20
CA GLY A 459 23.66 -18.57 -3.34
C GLY A 459 22.83 -19.71 -2.75
N LYS A 460 21.60 -19.42 -2.30
CA LYS A 460 20.64 -20.44 -1.90
C LYS A 460 20.12 -21.17 -3.14
N ASN A 461 19.57 -22.36 -2.96
CA ASN A 461 18.97 -23.14 -4.02
C ASN A 461 17.49 -23.36 -3.73
N LEU A 462 16.71 -22.27 -3.68
CA LEU A 462 15.28 -22.34 -3.41
C LEU A 462 14.50 -22.52 -4.71
N SER A 463 13.53 -23.44 -4.69
CA SER A 463 12.45 -23.45 -5.66
C SER A 463 11.45 -22.31 -5.38
N PHE A 464 10.51 -22.08 -6.29
CA PHE A 464 9.43 -21.12 -6.03
C PHE A 464 8.53 -21.56 -4.86
N ALA A 465 8.20 -22.85 -4.80
CA ALA A 465 7.38 -23.42 -3.74
C ALA A 465 8.04 -23.29 -2.35
N ASP A 466 9.37 -23.43 -2.27
CA ASP A 466 10.10 -23.16 -1.01
C ASP A 466 9.91 -21.72 -0.56
N GLY A 467 9.91 -20.77 -1.50
CA GLY A 467 9.65 -19.36 -1.20
C GLY A 467 8.23 -19.10 -0.71
N ILE A 468 7.23 -19.75 -1.32
CA ILE A 468 5.84 -19.71 -0.84
C ILE A 468 5.74 -20.26 0.58
N GLU A 469 6.43 -21.36 0.90
CA GLU A 469 6.43 -21.93 2.25
C GLU A 469 7.13 -21.03 3.29
N ILE A 470 8.22 -20.35 2.91
CA ILE A 470 8.82 -19.29 3.74
C ILE A 470 7.82 -18.14 3.96
N GLY A 471 7.08 -17.80 2.91
CA GLY A 471 5.96 -16.85 2.94
C GLY A 471 4.90 -17.25 3.95
N ARG A 472 4.43 -18.50 3.91
CA ARG A 472 3.46 -19.05 4.86
C ARG A 472 3.95 -18.99 6.30
N LYS A 473 5.23 -19.28 6.54
CA LYS A 473 5.86 -19.14 7.86
C LYS A 473 5.77 -17.70 8.38
N ALA A 474 6.22 -16.76 7.56
CA ALA A 474 6.25 -15.34 7.92
C ALA A 474 4.83 -14.77 8.09
N TRP A 475 3.90 -15.19 7.24
CA TRP A 475 2.49 -14.84 7.32
C TRP A 475 1.83 -15.36 8.60
N THR A 476 2.09 -16.61 8.97
CA THR A 476 1.58 -17.20 10.24
C THR A 476 2.16 -16.47 11.46
N LEU A 477 3.43 -16.05 11.40
CA LEU A 477 4.02 -15.20 12.44
C LEU A 477 3.31 -13.84 12.53
N ARG A 478 3.01 -13.20 11.39
CA ARG A 478 2.23 -11.96 11.36
C ARG A 478 0.83 -12.16 11.95
N ARG A 479 0.17 -13.28 11.61
CA ARG A 479 -1.12 -13.64 12.21
C ARG A 479 -1.05 -13.72 13.73
N ALA A 480 -0.01 -14.37 14.27
CA ALA A 480 0.21 -14.45 15.72
C ALA A 480 0.36 -13.06 16.36
N ILE A 481 1.04 -12.12 15.70
CA ILE A 481 1.20 -10.74 16.18
C ILE A 481 -0.16 -10.02 16.24
N VAL A 482 -0.97 -10.08 15.19
CA VAL A 482 -2.28 -9.41 15.18
C VAL A 482 -3.27 -10.07 16.14
N ALA A 483 -3.21 -11.40 16.31
CA ALA A 483 -3.98 -12.12 17.31
C ALA A 483 -3.62 -11.68 18.74
N MET A 484 -2.33 -11.50 19.03
CA MET A 484 -1.85 -10.93 20.29
C MET A 484 -2.36 -9.51 20.52
N GLN A 485 -2.54 -8.73 19.46
CA GLN A 485 -3.12 -7.38 19.51
C GLN A 485 -4.65 -7.37 19.58
N GLY A 486 -5.30 -8.55 19.60
CA GLY A 486 -6.74 -8.68 19.80
C GLY A 486 -7.54 -8.93 18.52
N ARG A 487 -6.93 -9.05 17.34
CA ARG A 487 -7.62 -9.46 16.10
C ARG A 487 -8.19 -10.86 16.26
N ASN A 488 -9.43 -11.10 15.85
CA ASN A 488 -10.08 -12.41 15.87
C ASN A 488 -11.21 -12.48 14.84
N ARG A 489 -11.77 -13.68 14.65
CA ARG A 489 -12.91 -13.91 13.76
C ARG A 489 -14.06 -12.92 13.96
N GLN A 490 -14.39 -12.58 15.21
CA GLN A 490 -15.55 -11.74 15.55
C GLN A 490 -15.36 -10.27 15.14
N ASN A 491 -14.13 -9.75 15.12
CA ASN A 491 -13.85 -8.36 14.76
C ASN A 491 -13.35 -8.17 13.33
N GLU A 492 -13.00 -9.24 12.62
CA GLU A 492 -12.71 -9.25 11.19
C GLU A 492 -13.99 -9.02 10.36
N LYS A 493 -14.49 -7.79 10.33
CA LYS A 493 -15.71 -7.43 9.60
C LYS A 493 -15.45 -6.35 8.56
N PHE A 494 -16.14 -6.45 7.44
CA PHE A 494 -16.18 -5.39 6.45
C PHE A 494 -17.15 -4.28 6.86
N ALA A 495 -16.94 -3.08 6.31
CA ALA A 495 -17.91 -1.99 6.40
C ALA A 495 -19.21 -2.34 5.66
N GLY A 496 -20.34 -1.78 6.11
CA GLY A 496 -21.66 -2.18 5.63
C GLY A 496 -21.91 -1.93 4.14
N TYR A 497 -21.24 -0.97 3.51
CA TYR A 497 -21.39 -0.73 2.07
C TYR A 497 -20.94 -1.93 1.22
N MET A 498 -20.03 -2.76 1.74
CA MET A 498 -19.50 -3.95 1.07
C MET A 498 -20.56 -5.05 0.87
N TYR A 499 -21.67 -4.96 1.62
CA TYR A 499 -22.80 -5.89 1.59
C TYR A 499 -23.98 -5.36 0.78
N ARG A 500 -23.78 -4.32 -0.04
CA ARG A 500 -24.83 -3.70 -0.84
C ARG A 500 -24.54 -3.82 -2.34
N PRO A 501 -25.53 -4.10 -3.19
CA PRO A 501 -25.38 -4.08 -4.64
C PRO A 501 -24.69 -2.79 -5.10
N GLY A 502 -23.60 -2.93 -5.86
CA GLY A 502 -22.79 -1.79 -6.31
C GLY A 502 -21.51 -1.56 -5.52
N ALA A 503 -21.22 -2.37 -4.51
CA ALA A 503 -19.96 -2.27 -3.75
C ALA A 503 -18.71 -2.41 -4.63
N SER A 504 -18.79 -3.19 -5.71
CA SER A 504 -17.74 -3.33 -6.73
C SER A 504 -17.75 -2.26 -7.82
N ALA A 505 -18.55 -1.20 -7.70
CA ALA A 505 -18.58 -0.17 -8.74
C ALA A 505 -17.25 0.57 -8.90
N SER A 506 -16.36 0.54 -7.88
CA SER A 506 -15.07 1.23 -7.85
C SER A 506 -13.91 0.45 -8.48
N GLY A 507 -14.03 -0.07 -9.70
CA GLY A 507 -12.96 -0.86 -10.36
C GLY A 507 -12.53 -0.34 -11.74
N PHE A 508 -11.26 -0.56 -12.11
CA PHE A 508 -10.78 -0.30 -13.49
C PHE A 508 -11.52 -1.11 -14.56
N THR A 509 -11.94 -2.32 -14.19
CA THR A 509 -12.84 -3.15 -14.98
C THR A 509 -13.73 -3.93 -14.03
N ASN A 510 -15.01 -4.01 -14.38
CA ASN A 510 -15.96 -4.88 -13.70
C ASN A 510 -16.27 -6.14 -14.51
N ASN A 511 -15.60 -6.34 -15.64
CA ASN A 511 -15.80 -7.53 -16.47
C ASN A 511 -14.90 -8.66 -15.96
N LEU A 512 -15.45 -9.51 -15.08
CA LEU A 512 -14.73 -10.54 -14.34
C LEU A 512 -15.13 -11.95 -14.84
N PRO A 513 -14.26 -12.95 -14.68
CA PRO A 513 -14.57 -14.32 -15.08
C PRO A 513 -15.50 -14.99 -14.07
N VAL A 514 -16.58 -15.56 -14.58
CA VAL A 514 -17.63 -16.22 -13.78
C VAL A 514 -17.87 -17.62 -14.35
N TYR A 515 -17.91 -18.63 -13.49
CA TYR A 515 -18.26 -20.00 -13.85
C TYR A 515 -19.72 -20.29 -13.48
N ASP A 516 -20.56 -20.60 -14.47
CA ASP A 516 -22.00 -20.84 -14.24
C ASP A 516 -22.35 -22.27 -13.79
N GLY A 517 -21.33 -23.12 -13.57
CA GLY A 517 -21.49 -24.55 -13.29
C GLY A 517 -21.27 -25.44 -14.53
N THR A 518 -21.21 -24.85 -15.72
CA THR A 518 -20.95 -25.58 -16.97
C THR A 518 -19.86 -24.92 -17.80
N SER A 519 -19.84 -23.60 -17.88
CA SER A 519 -18.96 -22.83 -18.75
C SER A 519 -18.43 -21.56 -18.08
N TRP A 520 -17.29 -21.09 -18.56
CA TRP A 520 -16.69 -19.83 -18.15
C TRP A 520 -17.19 -18.70 -19.04
N LYS A 521 -17.56 -17.57 -18.44
CA LYS A 521 -17.93 -16.36 -19.18
C LYS A 521 -17.34 -15.11 -18.54
N TRP A 522 -17.14 -14.09 -19.36
CA TRP A 522 -16.92 -12.74 -18.88
C TRP A 522 -18.27 -12.13 -18.50
N GLN A 523 -18.40 -11.65 -17.27
CA GLN A 523 -19.61 -11.01 -16.78
C GLN A 523 -19.28 -9.65 -16.19
N ASN A 524 -20.10 -8.63 -16.51
CA ASN A 524 -20.07 -7.36 -15.80
C ASN A 524 -20.60 -7.56 -14.39
N CYS A 525 -19.72 -7.42 -13.41
CA CYS A 525 -19.92 -7.66 -11.99
C CYS A 525 -19.97 -6.34 -11.22
N VAL A 526 -20.48 -5.25 -11.81
CA VAL A 526 -20.61 -3.93 -11.16
C VAL A 526 -21.56 -3.97 -9.96
N ASP A 527 -22.45 -4.95 -9.90
CA ASP A 527 -23.36 -5.22 -8.77
C ASP A 527 -22.85 -6.36 -7.87
N LEU A 528 -21.54 -6.60 -7.82
CA LEU A 528 -20.93 -7.56 -6.90
C LEU A 528 -20.85 -6.98 -5.49
N TYR A 529 -21.28 -7.78 -4.52
CA TYR A 529 -21.29 -7.46 -3.09
C TYR A 529 -21.20 -8.73 -2.26
N PHE A 530 -20.90 -8.58 -0.97
CA PHE A 530 -20.84 -9.68 -0.02
C PHE A 530 -22.19 -9.98 0.63
N ASP A 531 -22.35 -11.23 1.08
CA ASP A 531 -23.36 -11.65 2.04
C ASP A 531 -22.67 -12.14 3.32
N ASP A 532 -23.29 -11.92 4.48
CA ASP A 532 -22.68 -12.22 5.78
C ASP A 532 -22.34 -13.70 5.93
N LYS A 533 -23.25 -14.59 5.53
CA LYS A 533 -23.05 -16.03 5.61
C LYS A 533 -21.90 -16.47 4.72
N GLY A 534 -21.79 -15.91 3.53
CA GLY A 534 -20.73 -16.16 2.56
C GLY A 534 -19.37 -15.78 3.12
N VAL A 535 -19.22 -14.56 3.66
CA VAL A 535 -17.96 -14.11 4.28
C VAL A 535 -17.56 -15.00 5.44
N GLU A 536 -18.50 -15.38 6.32
CA GLU A 536 -18.22 -16.31 7.42
C GLU A 536 -17.85 -17.72 6.91
N THR A 537 -18.48 -18.19 5.84
CA THR A 537 -18.14 -19.47 5.20
C THR A 537 -16.71 -19.42 4.66
N TRP A 538 -16.37 -18.37 3.92
CA TRP A 538 -15.02 -18.14 3.40
C TRP A 538 -13.97 -18.11 4.51
N LYS A 539 -14.20 -17.38 5.61
CA LYS A 539 -13.29 -17.36 6.78
C LYS A 539 -13.05 -18.76 7.31
N GLY A 540 -14.09 -19.59 7.40
CA GLY A 540 -13.97 -21.00 7.81
C GLY A 540 -13.03 -21.79 6.91
N HIS A 541 -13.21 -21.69 5.58
CA HIS A 541 -12.30 -22.30 4.61
C HIS A 541 -10.87 -21.78 4.75
N TYR A 542 -10.70 -20.46 4.84
CA TYR A 542 -9.40 -19.79 4.93
C TYR A 542 -8.63 -20.19 6.19
N TYR A 543 -9.25 -20.09 7.37
CA TYR A 543 -8.60 -20.47 8.63
C TYR A 543 -8.24 -21.96 8.64
N LYS A 544 -9.11 -22.84 8.14
CA LYS A 544 -8.81 -24.27 8.04
C LYS A 544 -7.61 -24.51 7.12
N LEU A 545 -7.57 -23.85 5.96
CA LEU A 545 -6.47 -23.95 4.99
C LEU A 545 -5.13 -23.51 5.58
N GLU A 546 -5.11 -22.41 6.33
CA GLU A 546 -3.89 -21.90 7.01
C GLU A 546 -3.50 -22.73 8.25
N GLY A 547 -4.32 -23.72 8.63
CA GLY A 547 -4.13 -24.52 9.84
C GLY A 547 -4.39 -23.74 11.13
N TRP A 548 -5.33 -22.80 11.09
CA TRP A 548 -5.81 -22.00 12.21
C TRP A 548 -7.13 -22.58 12.73
N ASP A 549 -7.51 -22.16 13.94
CA ASP A 549 -8.78 -22.52 14.55
C ASP A 549 -9.95 -21.79 13.85
N PRO A 550 -10.92 -22.50 13.25
CA PRO A 550 -12.04 -21.87 12.55
C PRO A 550 -12.92 -20.94 13.40
N GLU A 551 -12.98 -21.16 14.71
CA GLU A 551 -13.86 -20.39 15.61
C GLU A 551 -13.25 -19.06 16.03
N THR A 552 -11.92 -19.04 16.20
CA THR A 552 -11.19 -17.87 16.71
C THR A 552 -10.37 -17.16 15.64
N GLY A 553 -9.97 -17.89 14.60
CA GLY A 553 -8.96 -17.50 13.62
C GLY A 553 -7.54 -17.53 14.19
N TYR A 554 -7.30 -18.12 15.36
CA TYR A 554 -5.97 -18.17 15.97
C TYR A 554 -5.15 -19.34 15.43
N PRO A 555 -3.83 -19.18 15.21
CA PRO A 555 -2.99 -20.29 14.76
C PRO A 555 -2.99 -21.43 15.77
N LYS A 556 -3.13 -22.68 15.28
CA LYS A 556 -3.03 -23.88 16.10
C LYS A 556 -1.57 -24.19 16.45
N ARG A 557 -1.35 -24.87 17.58
CA ARG A 557 0.00 -25.30 17.99
C ARG A 557 0.68 -26.17 16.93
N ALA A 558 -0.02 -27.16 16.39
CA ALA A 558 0.52 -28.06 15.37
C ALA A 558 1.03 -27.29 14.13
N SER A 559 0.27 -26.30 13.65
CA SER A 559 0.66 -25.47 12.51
C SER A 559 1.86 -24.57 12.79
N LEU A 560 1.95 -24.01 14.00
CA LEU A 560 3.10 -23.21 14.40
C LEU A 560 4.36 -24.07 14.54
N GLU A 561 4.25 -25.23 15.16
CA GLU A 561 5.39 -26.12 15.37
C GLU A 561 5.90 -26.72 14.06
N SER A 562 5.01 -27.08 13.12
CA SER A 562 5.43 -27.54 11.78
C SER A 562 6.21 -26.46 11.01
N LEU A 563 5.95 -25.18 11.29
CA LEU A 563 6.67 -24.03 10.75
C LEU A 563 7.94 -23.66 11.54
N GLY A 564 8.28 -24.40 12.59
CA GLY A 564 9.41 -24.09 13.47
C GLY A 564 9.18 -22.86 14.36
N LEU A 565 7.92 -22.55 14.67
CA LEU A 565 7.49 -21.41 15.49
C LEU A 565 7.02 -21.85 16.90
N LYS A 566 7.64 -22.89 17.48
CA LYS A 566 7.29 -23.40 18.82
C LYS A 566 7.23 -22.30 19.88
N ARG A 567 8.22 -21.39 19.90
CA ARG A 567 8.24 -20.26 20.84
C ARG A 567 7.00 -19.37 20.70
N VAL A 568 6.50 -19.17 19.48
CA VAL A 568 5.29 -18.39 19.23
C VAL A 568 4.07 -19.12 19.79
N ALA A 569 3.98 -20.44 19.59
CA ALA A 569 2.91 -21.25 20.17
C ALA A 569 2.88 -21.15 21.70
N ASP A 570 4.05 -21.22 22.35
CA ASP A 570 4.17 -21.09 23.80
C ASP A 570 3.72 -19.70 24.29
N ILE A 571 4.08 -18.64 23.56
CA ILE A 571 3.65 -17.26 23.86
C ILE A 571 2.13 -17.12 23.70
N LEU A 572 1.55 -17.60 22.59
CA LEU A 572 0.11 -17.52 22.35
C LEU A 572 -0.67 -18.30 23.41
N GLN A 573 -0.22 -19.51 23.77
CA GLN A 573 -0.87 -20.31 24.80
C GLN A 573 -0.88 -19.59 26.14
N LYS A 574 0.27 -19.03 26.55
CA LYS A 574 0.38 -18.27 27.80
C LYS A 574 -0.61 -17.09 27.87
N ASN A 575 -0.97 -16.51 26.73
CA ASN A 575 -1.86 -15.36 26.64
C ASN A 575 -3.30 -15.72 26.25
N GLY A 576 -3.67 -17.01 26.18
CA GLY A 576 -5.01 -17.44 25.77
C GLY A 576 -5.36 -17.07 24.32
N LYS A 577 -4.35 -17.00 23.45
CA LYS A 577 -4.44 -16.62 22.02
C LYS A 577 -4.01 -17.76 21.08
N LEU A 578 -3.93 -18.98 21.59
CA LEU A 578 -3.63 -20.17 20.78
C LEU A 578 -4.96 -20.79 20.32
N GLY A 579 -5.05 -21.16 19.04
CA GLY A 579 -6.23 -21.85 18.52
C GLY A 579 -6.41 -23.23 19.14
N ALA A 580 -7.66 -23.66 19.30
CA ALA A 580 -7.98 -25.00 19.79
C ALA A 580 -7.42 -26.09 18.85
N ALA A 581 -7.09 -27.25 19.44
CA ALA A 581 -6.50 -28.38 18.72
C ALA A 581 -7.41 -28.86 17.57
#